data_AF-C6J0T2-F1
#
_entry.id   AF-C6J0T2-F1
#
_cell.length_a   1.000
_cell.length_b   1.000
_cell.length_c   1.000
_cell.angle_alpha   90.00
_cell.angle_beta   90.00
_cell.angle_gamma   90.00
#
_symmetry.space_group_name_H-M   'P 1'
#
loop_
_entity.id
_entity.type
_entity.pdbx_description
1 polymer ?
#
loop_
_entity_poly.entity_id
_entity_poly.type
_entity_poly.pdbx_seq_one_letter_code
_entity_poly.pdbx_strand_id
1 'polypeptide(L)'
;MTFSELYASLSDIKRWHRRCVVSSGAGDVYDADASFDDVVLRLAARDDITDFRRLLYVHLRYKRIELWRKNARWQSRVYYPQEYEEFGATADRTEPDRAGFIRELLDRSNEPVAALIADLARQTDGKESISALAGRVGLHQKTAFRALRRLRRYYDADKDGDLAEYLA
;
A
#
# COMPACT_ATOMS: atom_id res chain seq x y z
N MET A 1 8.31 -33.73 15.76
CA MET A 1 7.86 -32.63 14.88
C MET A 1 9.01 -31.67 14.76
N THR A 2 9.48 -31.41 13.54
CA THR A 2 10.58 -30.46 13.31
C THR A 2 10.05 -29.01 13.35
N PHE A 3 10.93 -28.03 13.55
CA PHE A 3 10.53 -26.62 13.50
C PHE A 3 9.94 -26.24 12.13
N SER A 4 10.47 -26.80 11.03
CA SER A 4 9.95 -26.54 9.68
C SER A 4 8.51 -27.05 9.51
N GLU A 5 8.19 -28.23 10.04
CA GLU A 5 6.82 -28.78 10.04
C GLU A 5 5.87 -27.93 10.88
N LEU A 6 6.30 -27.53 12.08
CA LEU A 6 5.54 -26.61 12.93
C LEU A 6 5.26 -25.32 12.16
N TYR A 7 6.30 -24.67 11.64
CA TYR A 7 6.19 -23.38 10.98
C TYR A 7 5.28 -23.43 9.75
N ALA A 8 5.39 -24.49 8.93
CA ALA A 8 4.49 -24.71 7.80
C ALA A 8 3.02 -24.90 8.23
N SER A 9 2.79 -25.60 9.35
CA SER A 9 1.45 -25.83 9.90
C SER A 9 0.74 -24.57 10.40
N LEU A 10 1.49 -23.48 10.62
CA LEU A 10 1.00 -22.19 11.12
C LEU A 10 0.79 -21.15 10.01
N SER A 11 0.90 -21.54 8.74
CA SER A 11 0.76 -20.64 7.59
C SER A 11 -0.58 -19.92 7.52
N ASP A 12 -1.66 -20.54 7.99
CA ASP A 12 -2.99 -19.94 8.13
C ASP A 12 -2.98 -18.81 9.17
N ILE A 13 -2.34 -19.03 10.32
CA ILE A 13 -2.21 -18.05 11.41
C ILE A 13 -1.32 -16.89 10.97
N LYS A 14 -0.22 -17.16 10.25
CA LYS A 14 0.65 -16.12 9.68
C LYS A 14 -0.14 -15.21 8.74
N ARG A 15 -0.92 -15.79 7.82
CA ARG A 15 -1.77 -15.04 6.88
C ARG A 15 -2.83 -14.21 7.60
N TRP A 16 -3.47 -14.77 8.63
CA TRP A 16 -4.44 -14.05 9.45
C TRP A 16 -3.79 -12.86 10.18
N HIS A 17 -2.62 -13.06 10.81
CA HIS A 17 -1.91 -12.02 11.53
C HIS A 17 -1.50 -10.88 10.60
N ARG A 18 -0.92 -11.20 9.43
CA ARG A 18 -0.57 -10.22 8.39
C ARG A 18 -1.75 -9.36 8.00
N ARG A 19 -2.91 -9.98 7.74
CA ARG A 19 -4.14 -9.25 7.41
C ARG A 19 -4.53 -8.29 8.54
N CYS A 20 -4.51 -8.75 9.79
CA CYS A 20 -4.88 -7.93 10.94
C CYS A 20 -3.93 -6.76 11.18
N VAL A 21 -2.62 -6.95 11.03
CA VAL A 21 -1.61 -5.88 11.19
C VAL A 21 -1.85 -4.79 10.16
N VAL A 22 -1.95 -5.17 8.88
CA VAL A 22 -2.14 -4.23 7.77
C VAL A 22 -3.49 -3.53 7.87
N SER A 23 -4.59 -4.26 8.13
CA SER A 23 -5.93 -3.67 8.18
C SER A 23 -6.15 -2.74 9.37
N SER A 24 -5.40 -2.93 10.46
CA SER A 24 -5.48 -2.07 11.65
C SER A 24 -4.56 -0.86 11.59
N GLY A 25 -3.73 -0.74 10.54
CA GLY A 25 -2.68 0.28 10.46
C GLY A 25 -1.61 0.15 11.55
N ALA A 26 -1.49 -1.03 12.18
CA ALA A 26 -0.52 -1.25 13.24
C ALA A 26 0.92 -1.33 12.72
N GLY A 27 1.12 -1.65 11.44
CA GLY A 27 2.41 -1.78 10.77
C GLY A 27 2.23 -2.27 9.33
N ASP A 28 3.35 -2.53 8.66
CA ASP A 28 3.34 -3.05 7.29
C ASP A 28 3.38 -4.59 7.24
N VAL A 29 3.59 -5.12 6.03
CA VAL A 29 3.68 -6.56 5.78
C VAL A 29 4.95 -7.18 6.40
N TYR A 30 6.05 -6.45 6.42
CA TYR A 30 7.33 -6.91 6.96
C TYR A 30 7.32 -6.90 8.48
N ASP A 31 6.76 -5.86 9.10
CA ASP A 31 6.48 -5.79 10.54
C ASP A 31 5.61 -6.98 11.00
N ALA A 32 4.61 -7.33 10.19
CA ALA A 32 3.74 -8.44 10.50
C ALA A 32 4.48 -9.79 10.46
N ASP A 33 5.31 -10.01 9.44
CA ASP A 33 6.08 -11.25 9.31
C ASP A 33 7.15 -11.36 10.40
N ALA A 34 7.92 -10.30 10.65
CA ALA A 34 8.94 -10.27 11.70
C ALA A 34 8.33 -10.49 13.10
N SER A 35 7.22 -9.82 13.41
CA SER A 35 6.54 -10.01 14.69
C SER A 35 5.91 -11.40 14.85
N PHE A 36 5.52 -12.03 13.75
CA PHE A 36 5.07 -13.42 13.78
C PHE A 36 6.24 -14.36 14.11
N ASP A 37 7.36 -14.20 13.41
CA ASP A 37 8.57 -15.03 13.59
C ASP A 37 9.10 -14.91 15.02
N ASP A 38 9.17 -13.71 15.57
CA ASP A 38 9.57 -13.45 16.96
C ASP A 38 8.70 -14.22 17.97
N VAL A 39 7.38 -14.23 17.77
CA VAL A 39 6.47 -14.91 18.69
C VAL A 39 6.58 -16.42 18.54
N VAL A 40 6.66 -16.93 17.31
CA VAL A 40 6.82 -18.37 17.06
C VAL A 40 8.14 -18.87 17.65
N LEU A 41 9.25 -18.18 17.43
CA LEU A 41 10.55 -18.55 18.00
C LEU A 41 10.52 -18.54 19.53
N ARG A 42 9.92 -17.51 20.13
CA ARG A 42 9.79 -17.42 21.59
C ARG A 42 8.96 -18.55 22.19
N LEU A 43 7.88 -18.94 21.53
CA LEU A 43 7.04 -20.04 22.00
C LEU A 43 7.68 -21.41 21.70
N ALA A 44 8.37 -21.56 20.56
CA ALA A 44 9.03 -22.80 20.20
C ALA A 44 10.22 -23.14 21.13
N ALA A 45 10.81 -22.13 21.76
CA ALA A 45 11.86 -22.32 22.78
C ALA A 45 11.33 -22.79 24.14
N ARG A 46 10.01 -22.96 24.30
CA ARG A 46 9.38 -23.36 25.56
C ARG A 46 8.84 -24.79 25.47
N ASP A 47 9.23 -25.62 26.44
CA ASP A 47 8.82 -27.02 26.50
C ASP A 47 7.51 -27.23 27.29
N ASP A 48 7.01 -26.20 27.98
CA ASP A 48 5.86 -26.26 28.89
C ASP A 48 4.50 -25.98 28.21
N ILE A 49 4.46 -25.96 26.88
CA ILE A 49 3.30 -25.52 26.12
C ILE A 49 2.43 -26.71 25.69
N THR A 50 1.21 -26.77 26.23
CA THR A 50 0.20 -27.78 25.88
C THR A 50 -0.62 -27.39 24.65
N ASP A 51 -0.96 -26.11 24.50
CA ASP A 51 -1.75 -25.59 23.37
C ASP A 51 -1.03 -24.43 22.68
N PHE A 52 -0.15 -24.79 21.75
CA PHE A 52 0.70 -23.84 21.03
C PHE A 52 -0.09 -22.83 20.22
N ARG A 53 -1.14 -23.26 19.50
CA ARG A 53 -1.92 -22.38 18.62
C ARG A 53 -2.66 -21.33 19.44
N ARG A 54 -3.30 -21.72 20.54
CA ARG A 54 -4.02 -20.77 21.40
C ARG A 54 -3.07 -19.75 22.02
N LEU A 55 -1.92 -20.19 22.53
CA LEU A 55 -0.90 -19.29 23.06
C LEU A 55 -0.37 -18.33 21.98
N LEU A 56 -0.09 -18.84 20.78
CA LEU A 56 0.33 -18.02 19.64
C LEU A 56 -0.69 -16.92 19.33
N TYR A 57 -1.98 -17.23 19.26
CA TYR A 57 -3.03 -16.23 19.05
C TYR A 57 -3.02 -15.11 20.10
N VAL A 58 -2.86 -15.48 21.38
CA VAL A 58 -2.81 -14.52 22.49
C VAL A 58 -1.59 -13.63 22.35
N HIS A 59 -0.40 -14.20 22.12
CA HIS A 59 0.82 -13.43 21.98
C HIS A 59 0.83 -12.53 20.74
N LEU A 60 0.30 -12.99 19.61
CA LEU A 60 0.14 -12.16 18.41
C LEU A 60 -0.80 -10.98 18.65
N ARG A 61 -1.89 -11.17 19.41
CA ARG A 61 -2.78 -10.07 19.79
C ARG A 61 -2.03 -9.00 20.60
N TYR A 62 -1.22 -9.40 21.58
CA TYR A 62 -0.40 -8.46 22.35
C TYR A 62 0.64 -7.76 21.46
N LYS A 63 1.31 -8.50 20.57
CA LYS A 63 2.28 -7.92 19.63
C LYS A 63 1.69 -6.88 18.69
N ARG A 64 0.46 -7.06 18.22
CA ARG A 64 -0.22 -6.00 17.42
C ARG A 64 -0.41 -4.71 18.22
N ILE A 65 -0.77 -4.81 19.49
CA ILE A 65 -0.92 -3.64 20.36
C ILE A 65 0.44 -2.97 20.57
N GLU A 66 1.51 -3.74 20.75
CA GLU A 66 2.86 -3.19 20.86
C GLU A 66 3.32 -2.48 19.58
N LEU A 67 3.08 -3.09 18.41
CA LEU A 67 3.36 -2.47 17.11
C LEU A 67 2.59 -1.16 16.94
N TRP A 68 1.30 -1.18 17.22
CA TRP A 68 0.46 0.03 17.14
C TRP A 68 0.96 1.13 18.08
N ARG A 69 1.29 0.79 19.33
CA ARG A 69 1.86 1.75 20.30
C ARG A 69 3.22 2.29 19.87
N LYS A 70 4.07 1.44 19.29
CA LYS A 70 5.37 1.84 18.74
C LYS A 70 5.13 2.84 17.61
N ASN A 71 4.34 2.47 16.60
CA ASN A 71 4.11 3.32 15.43
C ASN A 71 3.41 4.64 15.78
N ALA A 72 2.44 4.63 16.70
CA ALA A 72 1.83 5.87 17.22
C ALA A 72 2.85 6.79 17.89
N ARG A 73 3.80 6.23 18.65
CA ARG A 73 4.89 7.02 19.28
C ARG A 73 5.92 7.51 18.28
N TRP A 74 6.20 6.74 17.24
CA TRP A 74 7.10 7.15 16.16
C TRP A 74 6.47 8.29 15.38
N GLN A 75 5.20 8.19 14.99
CA GLN A 75 4.45 9.28 14.36
C GLN A 75 4.37 10.54 15.25
N SER A 76 4.24 10.38 16.57
CA SER A 76 4.24 11.55 17.48
C SER A 76 5.62 12.19 17.67
N ARG A 77 6.71 11.42 17.49
CA ARG A 77 8.10 11.91 17.63
C ARG A 77 8.62 12.48 16.33
N VAL A 78 8.23 11.88 15.22
CA VAL A 78 8.54 12.28 13.86
C VAL A 78 7.39 13.19 13.40
N TYR A 79 7.31 14.36 14.02
CA TYR A 79 6.60 15.48 13.41
C TYR A 79 7.49 15.96 12.27
N TYR A 80 7.21 15.52 11.04
CA TYR A 80 7.69 16.25 9.87
C TYR A 80 6.80 17.50 9.75
N PRO A 81 7.32 18.71 9.97
CA PRO A 81 6.62 19.88 9.50
C PRO A 81 6.47 19.69 8.00
N GLN A 82 5.25 19.84 7.49
CA GLN A 82 4.87 19.55 6.10
C GLN A 82 5.60 20.40 5.03
N GLU A 83 6.68 21.10 5.35
CA GLU A 83 7.20 22.19 4.53
C GLU A 83 8.70 22.16 4.19
N TYR A 84 9.56 21.32 4.77
CA TYR A 84 10.99 21.35 4.39
C TYR A 84 11.70 20.00 4.53
N GLU A 85 11.84 19.27 3.43
CA GLU A 85 12.98 18.37 3.19
C GLU A 85 13.47 18.49 1.74
N GLU A 86 13.94 19.68 1.37
CA GLU A 86 15.13 19.78 0.52
C GLU A 86 16.32 19.31 1.36
N PHE A 87 16.64 18.02 1.43
CA PHE A 87 18.00 17.57 1.77
C PHE A 87 18.20 16.12 1.33
N GLY A 88 18.78 15.95 0.13
CA GLY A 88 19.39 14.66 -0.24
C GLY A 88 19.38 14.33 -1.73
N ALA A 89 20.06 15.15 -2.55
CA ALA A 89 20.73 14.74 -3.79
C ALA A 89 20.15 13.54 -4.55
N THR A 90 19.07 13.76 -5.31
CA THR A 90 18.78 12.89 -6.45
C THR A 90 19.59 13.41 -7.63
N ALA A 91 20.42 12.53 -8.18
CA ALA A 91 21.11 12.70 -9.44
C ALA A 91 20.20 13.36 -10.48
N ASP A 92 20.81 14.18 -11.34
CA ASP A 92 20.27 14.72 -12.59
C ASP A 92 19.39 13.67 -13.29
N ARG A 93 18.12 13.61 -12.91
CA ARG A 93 17.12 12.68 -13.43
C ARG A 93 16.14 13.60 -14.10
N THR A 94 16.32 13.70 -15.41
CA THR A 94 15.43 14.34 -16.36
C THR A 94 14.00 14.16 -15.90
N GLU A 95 13.31 15.26 -15.57
CA GLU A 95 11.87 15.26 -15.31
C GLU A 95 11.21 14.40 -16.41
N PRO A 96 10.63 13.24 -16.09
CA PRO A 96 9.96 12.46 -17.11
C PRO A 96 8.78 13.30 -17.58
N ASP A 97 8.75 13.59 -18.89
CA ASP A 97 7.68 14.33 -19.54
C ASP A 97 6.33 13.69 -19.17
N ARG A 98 5.66 14.29 -18.18
CA ARG A 98 4.40 13.79 -17.62
C ARG A 98 3.32 13.68 -18.69
N ALA A 99 3.40 14.49 -19.75
CA ALA A 99 2.51 14.43 -20.90
C ALA A 99 2.81 13.23 -21.81
N GLY A 100 4.08 12.84 -21.93
CA GLY A 100 4.51 11.63 -22.64
C GLY A 100 4.05 10.36 -21.93
N PHE A 101 4.19 10.29 -20.61
CA PHE A 101 3.78 9.15 -19.79
C PHE A 101 2.26 8.88 -19.86
N ILE A 102 1.45 9.94 -19.71
CA ILE A 102 -0.01 9.81 -19.82
C ILE A 102 -0.37 9.34 -21.24
N ARG A 103 0.22 9.92 -22.30
CA ARG A 103 -0.03 9.44 -23.68
C ARG A 103 0.31 7.97 -23.87
N GLU A 104 1.42 7.51 -23.32
CA GLU A 104 1.82 6.10 -23.44
C GLU A 104 0.86 5.15 -22.69
N LEU A 105 0.37 5.53 -21.51
CA LEU A 105 -0.68 4.80 -20.80
C LEU A 105 -2.00 4.77 -21.58
N LEU A 106 -2.32 5.84 -22.30
CA LEU A 106 -3.51 5.93 -23.15
C LEU A 106 -3.40 5.03 -24.38
N ASP A 107 -2.23 5.02 -25.04
CA ASP A 107 -1.94 4.14 -26.17
C ASP A 107 -1.95 2.65 -25.76
N ARG A 108 -1.40 2.32 -24.58
CA ARG A 108 -1.39 0.94 -24.05
C ARG A 108 -2.79 0.45 -23.64
N SER A 109 -3.65 1.33 -23.13
CA SER A 109 -4.96 0.95 -22.59
C SER A 109 -6.07 0.89 -23.64
N ASN A 110 -5.91 1.56 -24.79
CA ASN A 110 -6.91 1.68 -25.87
C ASN A 110 -8.33 2.03 -25.35
N GLU A 111 -8.39 2.79 -24.25
CA GLU A 111 -9.64 3.15 -23.54
C GLU A 111 -9.89 4.66 -23.70
N PRO A 112 -10.61 5.09 -24.75
CA PRO A 112 -10.77 6.50 -25.10
C PRO A 112 -11.50 7.32 -24.03
N VAL A 113 -12.28 6.66 -23.18
CA VAL A 113 -12.99 7.27 -22.06
C VAL A 113 -12.04 7.63 -20.92
N ALA A 114 -11.04 6.80 -20.64
CA ALA A 114 -10.07 7.08 -19.59
C ALA A 114 -9.08 8.18 -20.02
N ALA A 115 -8.73 8.22 -21.32
CA ALA A 115 -7.98 9.29 -21.97
C ALA A 115 -8.62 10.66 -21.75
N LEU A 116 -9.89 10.76 -22.09
CA LEU A 116 -10.59 12.03 -22.08
C LEU A 116 -10.83 12.55 -20.65
N ILE A 117 -10.99 11.65 -19.66
CA ILE A 117 -11.07 12.04 -18.25
C ILE A 117 -9.71 12.46 -17.70
N ALA A 118 -8.61 11.79 -18.08
CA ALA A 118 -7.26 12.16 -17.69
C ALA A 118 -6.84 13.53 -18.26
N ASP A 119 -7.16 13.79 -19.53
CA ASP A 119 -6.91 15.09 -20.18
C ASP A 119 -7.72 16.23 -19.53
N LEU A 120 -8.98 16.00 -19.17
CA LEU A 120 -9.81 16.99 -18.47
C LEU A 120 -9.36 17.22 -17.02
N ALA A 121 -8.87 16.18 -16.34
CA ALA A 121 -8.25 16.33 -15.03
C ALA A 121 -6.97 17.19 -15.11
N ARG A 122 -6.19 17.05 -16.21
CA ARG A 122 -5.01 17.88 -16.48
C ARG A 122 -5.36 19.35 -16.71
N GLN A 123 -6.41 19.63 -17.47
CA GLN A 123 -6.86 21.01 -17.74
C GLN A 123 -7.37 21.75 -16.49
N THR A 124 -7.71 21.00 -15.43
CA THR A 124 -8.28 21.53 -14.20
C THR A 124 -7.31 21.43 -13.01
N ASP A 125 -6.03 21.15 -13.26
CA ASP A 125 -4.98 20.91 -12.24
C ASP A 125 -5.41 19.92 -11.14
N GLY A 126 -6.24 18.93 -11.48
CA GLY A 126 -6.76 17.95 -10.52
C GLY A 126 -7.75 18.51 -9.48
N LYS A 127 -8.18 19.77 -9.59
CA LYS A 127 -9.10 20.43 -8.63
C LYS A 127 -10.54 19.97 -8.78
N GLU A 128 -10.91 19.46 -9.95
CA GLU A 128 -12.26 18.96 -10.22
C GLU A 128 -12.40 17.47 -9.86
N SER A 129 -13.48 17.12 -9.17
CA SER A 129 -13.79 15.73 -8.86
C SER A 129 -14.04 14.91 -10.13
N ILE A 130 -13.67 13.61 -10.11
CA ILE A 130 -13.91 12.66 -11.22
C ILE A 130 -15.39 12.64 -11.65
N SER A 131 -16.32 12.86 -10.72
CA SER A 131 -17.75 12.94 -11.00
C SER A 131 -18.13 14.18 -11.82
N ALA A 132 -17.50 15.33 -11.54
CA ALA A 132 -17.68 16.56 -12.30
C ALA A 132 -17.08 16.43 -13.71
N LEU A 133 -15.88 15.84 -13.79
CA LEU A 133 -15.23 15.53 -15.06
C LEU A 133 -16.06 14.56 -15.91
N ALA A 134 -16.58 13.48 -15.32
CA ALA A 134 -17.47 12.54 -16.01
C ALA A 134 -18.76 13.22 -16.53
N GLY A 135 -19.33 14.14 -15.75
CA GLY A 135 -20.50 14.91 -16.13
C GLY A 135 -20.27 15.80 -17.36
N ARG A 136 -19.12 16.45 -17.47
CA ARG A 136 -18.74 17.27 -18.65
C ARG A 136 -18.62 16.46 -19.93
N VAL A 137 -18.29 15.18 -19.81
CA VAL A 137 -18.14 14.24 -20.92
C VAL A 137 -19.47 13.58 -21.30
N GLY A 138 -20.54 13.84 -20.54
CA GLY A 138 -21.82 13.16 -20.70
C GLY A 138 -21.78 11.69 -20.25
N LEU A 139 -20.84 11.33 -19.39
CA LEU A 139 -20.69 9.97 -18.87
C LEU A 139 -21.29 9.85 -17.48
N HIS A 140 -21.95 8.72 -17.24
CA HIS A 140 -22.35 8.35 -15.89
C HIS A 140 -21.10 8.10 -15.03
N GLN A 141 -21.07 8.64 -13.80
CA GLN A 141 -19.96 8.54 -12.86
C GLN A 141 -19.40 7.11 -12.70
N LYS A 142 -20.28 6.11 -12.60
CA LYS A 142 -19.87 4.68 -12.52
C LYS A 142 -19.09 4.19 -13.74
N THR A 143 -19.37 4.71 -14.93
CA THR A 143 -18.67 4.36 -16.18
C THR A 143 -17.26 4.95 -16.18
N ALA A 144 -17.13 6.21 -15.75
CA ALA A 144 -15.84 6.86 -15.56
C ALA A 144 -14.93 6.11 -14.55
N PHE A 145 -15.46 5.74 -13.39
CA PHE A 145 -14.69 4.97 -12.40
C PHE A 145 -14.29 3.57 -12.91
N ARG A 146 -15.14 2.91 -13.70
CA ARG A 146 -14.80 1.61 -14.30
C ARG A 146 -13.68 1.74 -15.32
N ALA A 147 -13.69 2.78 -16.15
CA ALA A 147 -12.64 3.06 -17.13
C ALA A 147 -11.31 3.38 -16.44
N LEU A 148 -11.30 4.28 -15.44
CA LEU A 148 -10.11 4.59 -14.66
C LEU A 148 -9.56 3.37 -13.91
N ARG A 149 -10.43 2.49 -13.39
CA ARG A 149 -10.02 1.25 -12.73
C ARG A 149 -9.39 0.25 -13.70
N ARG A 150 -9.79 0.25 -14.98
CA ARG A 150 -9.13 -0.54 -16.03
C ARG A 150 -7.77 0.05 -16.36
N LEU A 151 -7.68 1.36 -16.51
CA LEU A 151 -6.41 2.06 -16.77
C LEU A 151 -5.38 1.81 -15.66
N ARG A 152 -5.80 1.82 -14.39
CA ARG A 152 -4.96 1.44 -13.25
C ARG A 152 -4.36 0.03 -13.34
N ARG A 153 -4.96 -0.91 -14.08
CA ARG A 153 -4.40 -2.27 -14.23
C ARG A 153 -3.20 -2.33 -15.18
N TYR A 154 -3.04 -1.30 -16.01
CA TYR A 154 -1.92 -1.16 -16.95
C TYR A 154 -0.82 -0.26 -16.42
N TYR A 155 -1.01 0.32 -15.24
CA TYR A 155 0.01 1.04 -14.50
C TYR A 155 0.93 0.04 -13.80
N ASP A 156 2.21 0.10 -14.15
CA ASP A 156 3.28 -0.78 -13.65
C ASP A 156 4.28 0.05 -12.85
N ALA A 157 4.20 0.02 -11.52
CA ALA A 157 5.01 0.87 -10.63
C ALA A 157 6.52 0.69 -10.83
N ASP A 158 6.97 -0.47 -11.33
CA ASP A 158 8.38 -0.75 -11.59
C ASP A 158 8.88 -0.10 -12.90
N LYS A 159 7.98 0.18 -13.86
CA LYS A 159 8.30 0.81 -15.16
C LYS A 159 7.92 2.29 -15.24
N ASP A 160 6.86 2.66 -14.55
CA ASP A 160 6.15 3.92 -14.73
C ASP A 160 6.50 4.94 -13.62
N GLY A 161 7.25 4.52 -12.59
CA GLY A 161 7.63 5.37 -11.45
C GLY A 161 6.49 5.57 -10.44
N ASP A 162 6.72 6.31 -9.36
CA ASP A 162 5.70 6.55 -8.33
C ASP A 162 4.67 7.58 -8.82
N LEU A 163 3.39 7.21 -8.86
CA LEU A 163 2.28 8.09 -9.25
C LEU A 163 2.22 9.37 -8.42
N ALA A 164 2.73 9.33 -7.17
CA ALA A 164 2.83 10.50 -6.30
C ALA A 164 3.78 11.57 -6.85
N GLU A 165 4.83 11.18 -7.58
CA GLU A 165 5.77 12.11 -8.23
C GLU A 165 5.12 12.87 -9.42
N TYR A 166 4.00 12.36 -9.95
CA TYR A 166 3.27 12.97 -11.07
C TYR A 166 2.11 13.88 -10.62
N LEU A 167 1.66 13.73 -9.36
CA LEU A 167 0.52 14.48 -8.79
C LEU A 167 0.96 15.67 -7.91
N ALA A 168 2.25 15.84 -7.67
CA ALA A 168 2.86 17.02 -7.04
C ALA A 168 3.11 18.14 -8.07
#